data_AF-A0A537K5Z7-F1
#
_entry.id   AF-A0A537K5Z7-F1
#
_cell.length_a   1.000
_cell.length_b   1.000
_cell.length_c   1.000
_cell.angle_alpha   90.00
_cell.angle_beta   90.00
_cell.angle_gamma   90.00
#
_symmetry.space_group_name_H-M   'P 1'
#
loop_
_entity.id
_entity.type
_entity.pdbx_description
1 polymer ?
#
loop_
_entity_poly.entity_id
_entity_poly.type
_entity_poly.pdbx_seq_one_letter_code
_entity_poly.pdbx_strand_id
1 'polypeptide(L)'
;MKRIFFAFGFLLSVGFLFAQTSAPLQTPQFYDVKTLKATPVKNQAMTGTCWCFATTSLVESEEIRRDKQEIDLSEMFTVRNIYIEKAKNYILRGGKAQFGEGGLGHDEIHAAALYGAVPVAEYSGLINGEKSYNHQKLFNELQHYLDSTLKKQPIASNWL
;
A
#
# COMPACT_ATOMS: atom_id res chain seq x y z
N MET A 1 28.28 -47.34 41.06
CA MET A 1 27.03 -46.63 40.71
C MET A 1 27.26 -45.35 39.91
N LYS A 2 28.15 -44.42 40.31
CA LYS A 2 28.40 -43.15 39.59
C LYS A 2 28.84 -43.28 38.11
N ARG A 3 29.57 -44.35 37.74
CA ARG A 3 30.02 -44.61 36.35
C ARG A 3 28.89 -45.08 35.40
N ILE A 4 27.84 -45.70 35.93
CA ILE A 4 26.70 -46.18 35.13
C ILE A 4 25.75 -45.02 34.81
N PHE A 5 25.59 -44.06 35.75
CA PHE A 5 24.82 -42.83 35.52
C PHE A 5 25.45 -41.91 34.46
N PHE A 6 26.79 -41.85 34.36
CA PHE A 6 27.47 -41.09 33.31
C PHE A 6 27.32 -41.71 31.91
N ALA A 7 27.33 -43.04 31.81
CA ALA A 7 27.13 -43.72 30.52
C ALA A 7 25.69 -43.58 30.00
N PHE A 8 24.70 -43.60 30.90
CA PHE A 8 23.29 -43.39 30.54
C PHE A 8 22.98 -41.94 30.12
N GLY A 9 23.62 -40.95 30.76
CA GLY A 9 23.50 -39.54 30.38
C GLY A 9 24.12 -39.22 29.02
N PHE A 10 25.22 -39.90 28.65
CA PHE A 10 25.88 -39.75 27.35
C PHE A 10 25.10 -40.43 26.21
N LEU A 11 24.43 -41.55 26.48
CA LEU A 11 23.55 -42.19 25.48
C LEU A 11 22.27 -41.39 25.21
N LEU A 12 21.74 -40.66 26.21
CA LEU A 12 20.59 -39.78 25.99
C LEU A 12 20.91 -38.52 25.16
N SER A 13 22.13 -37.98 25.25
CA SER A 13 22.49 -36.76 24.52
C SER A 13 22.76 -36.99 23.03
N VAL A 14 23.19 -38.20 22.63
CA VAL A 14 23.41 -38.54 21.21
C VAL A 14 22.10 -38.74 20.45
N GLY A 15 21.03 -39.20 21.12
CA GLY A 15 19.71 -39.39 20.51
C GLY A 15 19.00 -38.08 20.09
N PHE A 16 19.32 -36.96 20.73
CA PHE A 16 18.73 -35.66 20.39
C PHE A 16 19.39 -34.99 19.17
N LEU A 17 20.62 -35.37 18.79
CA LEU A 17 21.32 -34.80 17.63
C LEU A 17 20.81 -35.34 16.28
N PHE A 18 20.18 -36.52 16.26
CA PHE A 18 19.65 -37.13 15.04
C PHE A 18 18.16 -36.82 14.78
N ALA A 19 17.47 -36.12 15.69
CA ALA A 19 16.05 -35.79 15.55
C ALA A 19 15.77 -34.50 14.76
N GLN A 20 16.80 -33.77 14.33
CA GLN A 20 16.67 -32.52 13.55
C GLN A 20 17.06 -32.73 12.08
N THR A 21 16.41 -33.64 11.38
CA THR A 21 16.35 -33.56 9.91
C THR A 21 15.12 -32.75 9.54
N SER A 22 15.29 -31.46 9.24
CA SER A 22 14.24 -30.70 8.56
C SER A 22 13.99 -31.37 7.21
N ALA A 23 12.80 -31.93 7.01
CA ALA A 23 12.39 -32.36 5.67
C ALA A 23 12.53 -31.15 4.72
N PRO A 24 13.06 -31.34 3.50
CA PRO A 24 13.14 -30.25 2.54
C PRO A 24 11.73 -29.68 2.31
N LEU A 25 11.58 -28.36 2.49
CA LEU A 25 10.32 -27.66 2.23
C LEU A 25 9.93 -27.92 0.77
N GLN A 26 8.91 -28.73 0.57
CA GLN A 26 8.38 -29.02 -0.76
C GLN A 26 7.77 -27.73 -1.30
N THR A 27 8.41 -27.14 -2.31
CA THR A 27 7.92 -25.89 -2.90
C THR A 27 6.60 -26.17 -3.60
N PRO A 28 5.47 -25.57 -3.17
CA PRO A 28 4.20 -25.81 -3.81
C PRO A 28 4.28 -25.40 -5.29
N GLN A 29 3.86 -26.30 -6.17
CA GLN A 29 3.75 -26.02 -7.60
C GLN A 29 2.34 -25.54 -7.90
N PHE A 30 2.22 -24.36 -8.50
CA PHE A 30 0.95 -23.77 -8.92
C PHE A 30 0.80 -23.90 -10.43
N TYR A 31 -0.43 -24.14 -10.88
CA TYR A 31 -0.81 -24.16 -12.29
C TYR A 31 -2.04 -23.29 -12.49
N ASP A 32 -2.07 -22.56 -13.60
CA ASP A 32 -3.20 -21.72 -13.95
C ASP A 32 -4.39 -22.58 -14.37
N VAL A 33 -5.52 -22.45 -13.67
CA VAL A 33 -6.81 -23.01 -14.11
C VAL A 33 -7.51 -22.06 -15.07
N LYS A 34 -7.46 -20.76 -14.78
CA LYS A 34 -8.04 -19.70 -15.60
C LYS A 34 -7.33 -18.38 -15.29
N THR A 35 -6.90 -17.69 -16.34
CA THR A 35 -6.22 -16.40 -16.23
C THR A 35 -7.06 -15.32 -16.91
N LEU A 36 -7.36 -14.24 -16.20
CA LEU A 36 -8.01 -13.06 -16.75
C LEU A 36 -6.95 -12.06 -17.21
N LYS A 37 -7.27 -11.29 -18.26
CA LYS A 37 -6.39 -10.22 -18.71
C LYS A 37 -6.38 -9.08 -17.69
N ALA A 38 -5.20 -8.50 -17.48
CA ALA A 38 -4.96 -7.33 -16.66
C ALA A 38 -3.78 -6.55 -17.27
N THR A 39 -3.60 -5.30 -16.85
CA THR A 39 -2.42 -4.49 -17.17
C THR A 39 -1.15 -5.05 -16.51
N PRO A 40 0.03 -4.60 -16.94
CA PRO A 40 1.30 -4.94 -16.29
C PRO A 40 1.31 -4.62 -14.80
N VAL A 41 2.08 -5.40 -14.03
CA VAL A 41 2.26 -5.18 -12.59
C VAL A 41 2.88 -3.81 -12.32
N LYS A 42 2.22 -3.02 -11.48
CA LYS A 42 2.69 -1.70 -11.04
C LYS A 42 3.35 -1.76 -9.66
N ASN A 43 4.09 -0.70 -9.29
CA ASN A 43 4.86 -0.63 -8.04
C ASN A 43 4.56 0.65 -7.24
N GLN A 44 3.83 0.52 -6.13
CA GLN A 44 3.52 1.62 -5.22
C GLN A 44 4.72 2.12 -4.39
N ALA A 45 5.83 1.38 -4.39
CA ALA A 45 7.07 1.68 -3.67
C ALA A 45 6.83 2.06 -2.20
N MET A 46 7.46 3.13 -1.70
CA MET A 46 7.43 3.54 -0.30
C MET A 46 6.22 4.43 -0.02
N THR A 47 5.02 3.90 -0.26
CA THR A 47 3.74 4.59 -0.01
C THR A 47 2.68 3.64 0.56
N GLY A 48 1.70 4.19 1.28
CA GLY A 48 0.54 3.48 1.82
C GLY A 48 -0.65 3.42 0.86
N THR A 49 -0.42 3.37 -0.45
CA THR A 49 -1.45 3.63 -1.49
C THR A 49 -1.98 2.38 -2.19
N CYS A 50 -1.79 1.19 -1.61
CA CYS A 50 -2.21 -0.10 -2.20
C CYS A 50 -3.68 -0.13 -2.61
N TRP A 51 -4.56 0.56 -1.86
CA TRP A 51 -5.97 0.69 -2.15
C TRP A 51 -6.24 1.30 -3.54
N CYS A 52 -5.44 2.30 -3.93
CA CYS A 52 -5.54 2.98 -5.20
C CYS A 52 -4.96 2.11 -6.32
N PHE A 53 -3.76 1.55 -6.14
CA PHE A 53 -3.13 0.66 -7.13
C PHE A 53 -3.97 -0.58 -7.43
N ALA A 54 -4.49 -1.24 -6.39
CA ALA A 54 -5.32 -2.43 -6.56
C ALA A 54 -6.64 -2.12 -7.28
N THR A 55 -7.28 -1.00 -6.94
CA THR A 55 -8.58 -0.65 -7.53
C THR A 55 -8.43 -0.07 -8.93
N THR A 56 -7.37 0.70 -9.18
CA THR A 56 -7.00 1.17 -10.52
C THR A 56 -6.75 -0.02 -11.44
N SER A 57 -5.99 -1.03 -11.00
CA SER A 57 -5.80 -2.27 -11.77
C SER A 57 -7.12 -3.00 -12.06
N LEU A 58 -8.07 -2.99 -11.12
CA LEU A 58 -9.41 -3.54 -11.34
C LEU A 58 -10.19 -2.74 -12.39
N VAL A 59 -10.15 -1.41 -12.33
CA VAL A 59 -10.80 -0.52 -13.33
C VAL A 59 -10.20 -0.73 -14.72
N GLU A 60 -8.86 -0.75 -14.83
CA GLU A 60 -8.16 -1.03 -16.09
C GLU A 60 -8.53 -2.42 -16.65
N SER A 61 -8.61 -3.44 -15.79
CA SER A 61 -9.03 -4.79 -16.18
C SER A 61 -10.49 -4.84 -16.64
N GLU A 62 -11.38 -4.05 -16.04
CA GLU A 62 -12.77 -3.92 -16.48
C GLU A 62 -12.89 -3.25 -17.85
N GLU A 63 -12.02 -2.29 -18.17
CA GLU A 63 -11.98 -1.66 -19.49
C GLU A 63 -11.48 -2.68 -20.54
N ILE A 64 -10.44 -3.46 -20.24
CA ILE A 64 -10.00 -4.59 -21.08
C ILE A 64 -11.14 -5.60 -21.28
N ARG A 65 -11.89 -5.94 -20.22
CA ARG A 65 -13.04 -6.87 -20.30
C ARG A 65 -14.16 -6.36 -21.21
N ARG A 66 -14.26 -5.04 -21.42
CA ARG A 66 -15.25 -4.39 -22.27
C ARG A 66 -14.75 -4.16 -23.70
N ASP A 67 -13.70 -4.88 -24.11
CA ASP A 67 -13.04 -4.78 -25.43
C ASP A 67 -12.56 -3.36 -25.75
N LYS A 68 -12.24 -2.57 -24.72
CA LYS A 68 -11.59 -1.28 -24.88
C LYS A 68 -10.07 -1.45 -24.91
N GLN A 69 -9.39 -0.37 -25.30
CA GLN A 69 -7.93 -0.33 -25.28
C GLN A 69 -7.41 -0.43 -23.85
N GLU A 70 -6.21 -0.99 -23.72
CA GLU A 70 -5.44 -0.93 -22.48
C GLU A 70 -5.14 0.53 -22.15
N ILE A 71 -5.42 0.93 -20.91
CA ILE A 71 -5.19 2.27 -20.39
C ILE A 71 -4.30 2.19 -19.15
N ASP A 72 -3.49 3.22 -18.93
CA ASP A 72 -2.59 3.33 -17.78
C ASP A 72 -2.96 4.59 -16.99
N LEU A 73 -3.78 4.41 -15.95
CA LEU A 73 -4.36 5.49 -15.16
C LEU A 73 -3.39 5.92 -14.05
N SER A 74 -3.38 7.22 -13.76
CA SER A 74 -2.57 7.78 -12.68
C SER A 74 -3.18 7.50 -11.31
N GLU A 75 -2.60 6.56 -10.56
CA GLU A 75 -2.94 6.41 -9.14
C GLU A 75 -2.64 7.69 -8.36
N MET A 76 -1.56 8.38 -8.71
CA MET A 76 -1.12 9.58 -7.97
C MET A 76 -2.09 10.76 -8.13
N PHE A 77 -2.81 10.85 -9.26
CA PHE A 77 -3.86 11.85 -9.42
C PHE A 77 -5.01 11.59 -8.43
N THR A 78 -5.46 10.34 -8.34
CA THR A 78 -6.48 9.90 -7.39
C THR A 78 -6.01 10.11 -5.94
N VAL A 79 -4.82 9.63 -5.60
CA VAL A 79 -4.22 9.75 -4.26
C VAL A 79 -4.15 11.22 -3.83
N ARG A 80 -3.70 12.13 -4.72
CA ARG A 80 -3.64 13.56 -4.42
C ARG A 80 -5.02 14.12 -4.03
N ASN A 81 -6.06 13.80 -4.80
CA ASN A 81 -7.41 14.31 -4.53
C ASN A 81 -7.97 13.76 -3.22
N ILE A 82 -7.77 12.47 -2.95
CA ILE A 82 -8.19 11.84 -1.69
C ILE A 82 -7.41 12.39 -0.49
N TYR A 83 -6.12 12.69 -0.62
CA TYR A 83 -5.37 13.35 0.46
C TYR A 83 -5.93 14.73 0.79
N ILE A 84 -6.37 15.50 -0.22
CA ILE A 84 -7.02 16.80 -0.01
C ILE A 84 -8.35 16.64 0.73
N GLU A 85 -9.18 15.65 0.36
CA GLU A 85 -10.43 15.40 1.08
C GLU A 85 -10.20 14.97 2.53
N LYS A 86 -9.22 14.11 2.77
CA LYS A 86 -8.84 13.68 4.11
C LYS A 86 -8.32 14.83 4.95
N ALA A 87 -7.54 15.74 4.35
CA ALA A 87 -7.10 16.97 5.00
C ALA A 87 -8.28 17.86 5.41
N LYS A 88 -9.26 18.06 4.51
CA LYS A 88 -10.49 18.81 4.83
C LYS A 88 -11.26 18.17 5.97
N ASN A 89 -11.46 16.85 5.93
CA ASN A 89 -12.16 16.11 6.98
C ASN A 89 -11.40 16.17 8.33
N TYR A 90 -10.07 16.13 8.30
CA TYR A 90 -9.22 16.32 9.48
C TYR A 90 -9.45 17.69 10.14
N ILE A 91 -9.40 18.77 9.34
CA ILE A 91 -9.65 20.13 9.81
C ILE A 91 -11.07 20.30 10.35
N LEU A 92 -12.08 19.86 9.60
CA LEU A 92 -13.50 19.97 10.00
C LEU A 92 -13.81 19.22 11.31
N ARG A 93 -13.07 18.14 11.59
CA ARG A 93 -13.22 17.34 12.82
C ARG A 93 -12.26 17.76 13.93
N GLY A 94 -11.59 18.89 13.80
CA GLY A 94 -10.67 19.41 14.82
C GLY A 94 -9.53 18.44 15.13
N GLY A 95 -9.00 17.76 14.10
CA GLY A 95 -7.88 16.84 14.20
C GLY A 95 -8.20 15.44 14.72
N LYS A 96 -9.50 15.12 14.88
CA LYS A 96 -9.95 13.81 15.39
C LYS A 96 -10.21 12.78 14.29
N ALA A 97 -10.19 13.19 13.02
CA ALA A 97 -10.24 12.24 11.91
C ALA A 97 -8.87 11.57 11.74
N GLN A 98 -8.83 10.33 11.25
CA GLN A 98 -7.57 9.73 10.84
C GLN A 98 -7.06 10.43 9.57
N PHE A 99 -5.85 11.01 9.66
CA PHE A 99 -5.09 11.46 8.49
C PHE A 99 -3.94 10.48 8.27
N GLY A 100 -3.97 9.76 7.15
CA GLY A 100 -3.00 8.72 6.81
C GLY A 100 -2.88 8.54 5.29
N GLU A 101 -1.92 7.74 4.82
CA GLU A 101 -1.80 7.39 3.39
C GLU A 101 -2.86 6.37 2.92
N GLY A 102 -3.31 5.51 3.83
CA GLY A 102 -4.24 4.43 3.53
C GLY A 102 -5.63 4.89 3.10
N GLY A 103 -6.38 3.99 2.49
CA GLY A 103 -7.72 4.20 1.96
C GLY A 103 -8.35 2.86 1.61
N LEU A 104 -9.49 2.91 0.92
CA LEU A 104 -10.25 1.75 0.48
C LEU A 104 -10.61 1.90 -1.00
N GLY A 105 -10.99 0.81 -1.66
CA GLY A 105 -11.28 0.86 -3.10
C GLY A 105 -12.41 1.82 -3.48
N HIS A 106 -13.34 2.11 -2.58
CA HIS A 106 -14.37 3.12 -2.83
C HIS A 106 -13.81 4.54 -2.94
N ASP A 107 -12.65 4.83 -2.34
CA ASP A 107 -12.00 6.14 -2.46
C ASP A 107 -11.52 6.37 -3.91
N GLU A 108 -11.06 5.34 -4.61
CA GLU A 108 -10.66 5.44 -6.02
C GLU A 108 -11.88 5.71 -6.91
N ILE A 109 -12.95 4.93 -6.76
CA ILE A 109 -14.19 5.11 -7.54
C ILE A 109 -14.83 6.48 -7.25
N HIS A 110 -14.78 6.92 -5.99
CA HIS A 110 -15.26 8.24 -5.58
C HIS A 110 -14.46 9.36 -6.26
N ALA A 111 -13.13 9.27 -6.22
CA ALA A 111 -12.26 10.25 -6.85
C ALA A 111 -12.46 10.29 -8.37
N ALA A 112 -12.56 9.13 -9.02
CA ALA A 112 -12.83 9.04 -10.45
C ALA A 112 -14.17 9.72 -10.82
N ALA A 113 -15.20 9.57 -9.99
CA ALA A 113 -16.50 10.19 -10.21
C ALA A 113 -16.50 11.73 -10.01
N LEU A 114 -15.74 12.24 -9.03
CA LEU A 114 -15.71 13.67 -8.71
C LEU A 114 -14.68 14.48 -9.49
N TYR A 115 -13.51 13.89 -9.73
CA TYR A 115 -12.34 14.57 -10.28
C TYR A 115 -11.94 14.02 -11.65
N GLY A 116 -12.58 12.95 -12.12
CA GLY A 116 -12.15 12.20 -13.29
C GLY A 116 -10.94 11.31 -12.99
N ALA A 117 -10.40 10.74 -14.06
CA ALA A 117 -9.13 10.03 -14.06
C ALA A 117 -8.29 10.54 -15.22
N VAL A 118 -6.96 10.50 -15.06
CA VAL A 118 -6.02 10.95 -16.09
C VAL A 118 -5.00 9.85 -16.37
N PRO A 119 -4.43 9.77 -17.57
CA PRO A 119 -3.31 8.89 -17.85
C PRO A 119 -2.10 9.22 -16.97
N VAL A 120 -1.27 8.22 -16.64
CA VAL A 120 -0.02 8.44 -15.89
C VAL A 120 0.93 9.45 -16.57
N ALA A 121 0.84 9.56 -17.90
CA ALA A 121 1.62 10.52 -18.69
C ALA A 121 1.26 11.99 -18.37
N GLU A 122 0.01 12.26 -17.97
CA GLU A 122 -0.46 13.60 -17.60
C GLU A 122 -0.13 13.94 -16.15
N TYR A 123 -0.08 12.93 -15.28
CA TYR A 123 0.28 13.10 -13.88
C TYR A 123 0.99 11.86 -13.35
N SER A 124 2.32 11.88 -13.32
CA SER A 124 3.07 10.78 -12.71
C SER A 124 3.05 10.86 -11.18
N GLY A 125 2.97 12.07 -10.62
CA GLY A 125 3.18 12.32 -9.18
C GLY A 125 4.65 12.24 -8.73
N LEU A 126 5.58 11.90 -9.64
CA LEU A 126 7.02 11.94 -9.37
C LEU A 126 7.54 13.36 -9.52
N ILE A 127 8.38 13.80 -8.59
CA ILE A 127 8.98 15.13 -8.59
C ILE A 127 10.50 15.02 -8.73
N ASN A 128 11.17 16.10 -9.16
CA ASN A 128 12.63 16.22 -9.16
C ASN A 128 13.39 15.08 -9.88
N GLY A 129 12.76 14.44 -10.89
CA GLY A 129 13.36 13.33 -11.63
C GLY A 129 13.42 12.01 -10.85
N GLU A 130 12.67 11.88 -9.75
CA GLU A 130 12.51 10.62 -9.03
C GLU A 130 11.91 9.53 -9.92
N LYS A 131 12.25 8.28 -9.63
CA LYS A 131 11.83 7.09 -10.39
C LYS A 131 10.96 6.12 -9.57
N SER A 132 10.74 6.43 -8.30
CA SER A 132 10.01 5.58 -7.36
C SER A 132 9.29 6.46 -6.35
N TYR A 133 8.07 6.09 -6.00
CA TYR A 133 7.29 6.84 -5.01
C TYR A 133 7.85 6.68 -3.60
N ASN A 134 7.94 7.80 -2.88
CA ASN A 134 8.24 7.82 -1.46
C ASN A 134 7.49 8.98 -0.78
N HIS A 135 6.44 8.65 -0.03
CA HIS A 135 5.59 9.64 0.61
C HIS A 135 5.99 9.94 2.05
N GLN A 136 7.09 9.36 2.57
CA GLN A 136 7.46 9.54 3.97
C GLN A 136 7.66 11.02 4.34
N LYS A 137 8.36 11.78 3.48
CA LYS A 137 8.58 13.22 3.68
C LYS A 137 7.30 14.02 3.47
N LEU A 138 6.60 13.77 2.36
CA LEU A 138 5.34 14.42 2.03
C LEU A 138 4.32 14.30 3.17
N PHE A 139 4.12 13.09 3.67
CA PHE A 139 3.09 12.83 4.67
C PHE A 139 3.41 13.47 6.02
N ASN A 140 4.68 13.48 6.42
CA ASN A 140 5.14 14.19 7.61
C ASN A 140 4.90 15.71 7.49
N GLU A 141 5.19 16.29 6.33
CA GLU A 141 4.96 17.72 6.06
C GLU A 141 3.47 18.08 6.07
N LEU A 142 2.62 17.24 5.45
CA LEU A 142 1.17 17.42 5.45
C LEU A 142 0.57 17.32 6.86
N GLN A 143 0.96 16.32 7.65
CA GLN A 143 0.47 16.19 9.04
C GLN A 143 0.85 17.43 9.87
N HIS A 144 2.13 17.84 9.80
CA HIS A 144 2.60 19.04 10.51
C HIS A 144 1.84 20.30 10.09
N TYR A 145 1.56 20.45 8.80
CA TYR A 145 0.78 21.57 8.26
C TYR A 145 -0.64 21.62 8.85
N LEU A 146 -1.34 20.49 8.86
CA LEU A 146 -2.71 20.40 9.38
C LEU A 146 -2.76 20.66 10.89
N ASP A 147 -1.84 20.08 11.66
CA ASP A 147 -1.73 20.30 13.10
C ASP A 147 -1.47 21.77 13.42
N SER A 148 -0.59 22.42 12.65
CA SER A 148 -0.27 23.83 12.80
C SER A 148 -1.44 24.74 12.44
N THR A 149 -2.25 24.34 11.45
CA THR A 149 -3.46 25.05 11.04
C THR A 149 -4.50 25.03 12.16
N LEU A 150 -4.71 23.89 12.83
CA LEU A 150 -5.69 23.75 13.92
C LEU A 150 -5.37 24.60 15.16
N LYS A 151 -4.09 24.94 15.39
CA LYS A 151 -3.66 25.80 16.51
C LYS A 151 -4.12 27.25 16.37
N LYS A 152 -4.50 27.70 15.16
CA LYS A 152 -4.92 29.09 14.90
C LYS A 152 -6.44 29.14 14.78
N GLN A 153 -7.07 29.89 15.69
CA GLN A 153 -8.53 30.09 15.68
C GLN A 153 -8.84 31.60 15.55
N PRO A 154 -9.78 32.00 14.66
CA PRO A 154 -10.49 31.15 13.70
C PRO A 154 -9.56 30.61 12.60
N ILE A 155 -9.89 29.43 12.07
CA ILE A 155 -9.17 28.87 10.91
C ILE A 155 -9.42 29.78 9.69
N ALA A 156 -8.35 30.15 8.99
CA ALA A 156 -8.43 31.00 7.81
C ALA A 156 -9.25 30.32 6.70
N SER A 157 -10.08 31.08 5.97
CA SER A 157 -10.90 30.52 4.88
C SER A 157 -10.08 29.96 3.70
N ASN A 158 -8.84 30.41 3.55
CA ASN A 158 -7.87 29.99 2.55
C ASN A 158 -6.74 29.11 3.14
N TRP A 159 -7.05 28.33 4.18
CA TRP A 159 -6.06 27.42 4.77
C TRP A 159 -5.63 26.29 3.82
N LEU A 160 -6.34 26.06 2.72
CA LEU A 160 -6.03 25.04 1.72
C LEU A 160 -5.46 25.67 0.46
#